data_AF-A0A2N1Q7Z2-F1
#
_entry.id   AF-A0A2N1Q7Z2-F1
#
_cell.length_a   1.000
_cell.length_b   1.000
_cell.length_c   1.000
_cell.angle_alpha   90.00
_cell.angle_beta   90.00
_cell.angle_gamma   90.00
#
_symmetry.space_group_name_H-M   'P 1'
#
loop_
_entity.id
_entity.type
_entity.pdbx_description
1 polymer ?
#
loop_
_entity_poly.entity_id
_entity_poly.type
_entity_poly.pdbx_seq_one_letter_code
_entity_poly.pdbx_strand_id
1 'polypeptide(L)'
;MRKHKEVPQLNIEQPPFVIFQFEKIEGIRGKDVYKKSHFVSPIFGRSVKDVVTVPFSVKNTGDTTRRFDAFRTKTKLSESDAKQKYGTKYYEFTNIISNKTRTEYFGESSYVPTDEKEKEEIKERKMLDPISKSNRQTHHKEPIPFKTTPTVKKVAYVEPVMQEKKPEREPSVETYQRRTPVKNQEIVSSDFGSASSNEPDYLAPDTGYIKHTEPVYQFPSIKLFSKLDRDLNAKPQWLLDQIDVINATLQQFGIEGEVNGSVKGPTVTRYEIALEPGVNVKRILGIQDNLMMNLSSKSLRIEAPIPGKPYVGLEVPNAKPEIVAFGNVVDTKEFLDDHDHPLKIALGVDIDGQNIYADIQSMPHGLIAGATNSGKSVCVNTVLVSLLLKNTPDDLRLILIDPKMVELTPYNDLPHLITPVITDAKMAAAALGWATTEMDKRYQMFANSRARDIRSFNDNVKRGLVDSKYNER
;
A
#
# COMPACT_ATOMS: atom_id res chain seq x y z
N MET A 1 29.30 76.20 -44.57
CA MET A 1 29.83 74.87 -44.23
C MET A 1 28.91 74.18 -43.23
N ARG A 2 28.01 73.31 -43.69
CA ARG A 2 27.32 72.32 -42.84
C ARG A 2 27.61 70.95 -43.46
N LYS A 3 28.41 70.15 -42.76
CA LYS A 3 28.86 68.83 -43.20
C LYS A 3 27.66 67.89 -43.20
N HIS A 4 27.24 67.45 -44.38
CA HIS A 4 26.41 66.27 -44.56
C HIS A 4 27.20 65.05 -44.10
N LYS A 5 26.63 64.28 -43.16
CA LYS A 5 27.19 63.00 -42.73
C LYS A 5 26.55 61.92 -43.61
N GLU A 6 27.35 61.39 -44.53
CA GLU A 6 27.01 60.25 -45.38
C GLU A 6 26.79 59.02 -44.49
N VAL A 7 25.64 58.35 -44.65
CA VAL A 7 25.36 57.04 -44.07
C VAL A 7 25.64 56.01 -45.17
N PRO A 8 26.52 55.02 -44.95
CA PRO A 8 26.80 54.00 -45.96
C PRO A 8 25.60 53.06 -46.09
N GLN A 9 25.06 52.93 -47.31
CA GLN A 9 24.10 51.88 -47.65
C GLN A 9 24.86 50.54 -47.79
N LEU A 10 24.72 49.66 -46.81
CA LEU A 10 25.05 48.25 -46.96
C LEU A 10 23.87 47.59 -47.69
N ASN A 11 24.00 47.41 -49.01
CA ASN A 11 23.13 46.54 -49.79
C ASN A 11 23.40 45.09 -49.39
N ILE A 12 22.56 44.53 -48.52
CA ILE A 12 22.52 43.10 -48.27
C ILE A 12 21.44 42.54 -49.19
N GLU A 13 21.84 41.94 -50.31
CA GLU A 13 20.94 41.13 -51.13
C GLU A 13 20.46 39.93 -50.29
N GLN A 14 19.25 39.99 -49.76
CA GLN A 14 18.63 38.83 -49.13
C GLN A 14 18.08 37.91 -50.23
N PRO A 15 18.51 36.64 -50.33
CA PRO A 15 17.91 35.72 -51.28
C PRO A 15 16.44 35.49 -50.91
N PRO A 16 15.54 35.31 -51.89
CA PRO A 16 14.13 35.11 -51.62
C PRO A 16 13.92 33.86 -50.77
N PHE A 17 13.00 33.97 -49.81
CA PHE A 17 12.61 32.88 -48.93
C PHE A 17 12.08 31.69 -49.74
N VAL A 18 12.77 30.56 -49.69
CA VAL A 18 12.36 29.31 -50.35
C VAL A 18 11.75 28.37 -49.31
N ILE A 19 10.48 28.00 -49.52
CA ILE A 19 9.84 26.91 -48.76
C ILE A 19 10.22 25.61 -49.45
N PHE A 20 10.97 24.75 -48.77
CA PHE A 20 11.26 23.40 -49.27
C PHE A 20 9.98 22.57 -49.26
N GLN A 21 9.41 22.31 -50.45
CA GLN A 21 8.38 21.29 -50.61
C GLN A 21 9.03 19.92 -50.50
N PHE A 22 8.59 19.11 -49.53
CA PHE A 22 8.96 17.71 -49.45
C PHE A 22 8.59 16.99 -50.76
N GLU A 23 9.48 16.13 -51.26
CA GLU A 23 9.17 15.24 -52.37
C GLU A 23 7.88 14.47 -52.05
N LYS A 24 6.94 14.49 -53.00
CA LYS A 24 5.71 13.70 -52.88
C LYS A 24 6.12 12.23 -52.82
N ILE A 25 6.01 11.63 -51.63
CA ILE A 25 6.19 10.20 -51.43
C ILE A 25 5.12 9.49 -52.26
N GLU A 26 5.52 8.92 -53.39
CA GLU A 26 4.66 8.03 -54.18
C GLU A 26 4.34 6.79 -53.34
N GLY A 27 3.05 6.52 -53.14
CA GLY A 27 2.59 5.32 -52.41
C GLY A 27 1.25 5.45 -51.67
N ILE A 28 0.78 6.68 -51.37
CA ILE A 28 -0.41 6.88 -50.51
C ILE A 28 -1.75 6.57 -51.23
N ARG A 29 -1.73 6.27 -52.54
CA ARG A 29 -2.92 5.81 -53.29
C ARG A 29 -2.90 4.31 -53.61
N GLY A 30 -2.13 3.51 -52.87
CA GLY A 30 -2.27 2.05 -52.86
C GLY A 30 -3.51 1.60 -52.08
N LYS A 31 -4.07 0.42 -52.43
CA LYS A 31 -5.20 -0.25 -51.74
C LYS A 31 -4.82 -0.73 -50.33
N ASP A 32 -4.25 0.13 -49.50
CA ASP A 32 -3.94 -0.21 -48.12
C ASP A 32 -5.16 0.10 -47.26
N VAL A 33 -5.87 -0.98 -46.91
CA VAL A 33 -6.96 -0.95 -45.94
C VAL A 33 -6.41 -0.42 -44.61
N TYR A 34 -7.02 0.65 -44.10
CA TYR A 34 -6.69 1.26 -42.81
C TYR A 34 -6.57 0.18 -41.72
N LYS A 35 -5.34 -0.06 -41.26
CA LYS A 35 -5.08 -0.88 -40.08
C LYS A 35 -5.16 0.02 -38.85
N LYS A 36 -6.17 -0.19 -37.99
CA LYS A 36 -6.25 0.46 -36.67
C LYS A 36 -4.95 0.19 -35.91
N SER A 37 -4.09 1.18 -35.78
CA SER A 37 -3.03 1.14 -34.79
C SER A 37 -3.67 1.23 -33.40
N HIS A 38 -3.28 0.33 -32.49
CA HIS A 38 -3.62 0.49 -31.07
C HIS A 38 -3.11 1.86 -30.61
N PHE A 39 -3.99 2.63 -29.96
CA PHE A 39 -3.62 3.88 -29.32
C PHE A 39 -2.59 3.57 -28.24
N VAL A 40 -1.34 3.98 -28.45
CA VAL A 40 -0.29 3.87 -27.43
C VAL A 40 -0.32 5.15 -26.63
N SER A 41 -0.77 5.06 -25.38
CA SER A 41 -0.73 6.19 -24.45
C SER A 41 0.71 6.70 -24.32
N PRO A 42 0.97 8.02 -24.47
CA PRO A 42 2.30 8.59 -24.27
C PRO A 42 2.88 8.36 -22.87
N ILE A 43 2.03 7.99 -21.90
CA ILE A 43 2.40 7.83 -20.50
C ILE A 43 2.95 6.44 -20.17
N PHE A 44 2.58 5.38 -20.92
CA PHE A 44 2.84 4.00 -20.47
C PHE A 44 3.56 3.06 -21.47
N GLY A 45 3.91 3.55 -22.68
CA GLY A 45 4.73 2.79 -23.62
C GLY A 45 4.08 1.48 -24.14
N ARG A 46 4.88 0.67 -24.85
CA ARG A 46 4.40 -0.50 -25.63
C ARG A 46 4.10 -1.77 -24.81
N SER A 47 4.35 -1.76 -23.50
CA SER A 47 4.37 -2.98 -22.67
C SER A 47 3.23 -3.06 -21.65
N VAL A 48 2.13 -2.32 -21.84
CA VAL A 48 0.94 -2.46 -21.00
C VAL A 48 -0.06 -3.37 -21.69
N LYS A 49 -0.39 -4.51 -21.05
CA LYS A 49 -1.59 -5.27 -21.41
C LYS A 49 -2.81 -4.48 -20.93
N ASP A 50 -3.50 -3.82 -21.84
CA ASP A 50 -4.83 -3.26 -21.58
C ASP A 50 -5.84 -4.40 -21.36
N VAL A 51 -5.87 -4.95 -20.15
CA VAL A 51 -6.96 -5.82 -19.70
C VAL A 51 -8.03 -4.92 -19.10
N VAL A 52 -8.93 -4.44 -19.95
CA VAL A 52 -10.20 -3.89 -19.48
C VAL A 52 -11.08 -5.08 -19.10
N THR A 53 -10.91 -5.58 -17.87
CA THR A 53 -11.91 -6.46 -17.24
C THR A 53 -13.13 -5.62 -16.94
N VAL A 54 -14.06 -5.55 -17.89
CA VAL A 54 -15.45 -5.19 -17.57
C VAL A 54 -16.04 -6.39 -16.84
N PRO A 55 -16.32 -6.29 -15.52
CA PRO A 55 -16.93 -7.40 -14.83
C PRO A 55 -18.38 -7.46 -15.35
N PHE A 56 -18.78 -8.65 -15.80
CA PHE A 56 -20.15 -9.03 -16.19
C PHE A 56 -20.64 -8.58 -17.58
N SER A 57 -20.45 -9.44 -18.59
CA SER A 57 -21.39 -9.51 -19.71
C SER A 57 -22.58 -10.38 -19.33
N VAL A 58 -23.57 -9.81 -18.64
CA VAL A 58 -24.84 -10.50 -18.37
C VAL A 58 -25.62 -10.61 -19.69
N LYS A 59 -25.89 -11.84 -20.13
CA LYS A 59 -26.76 -12.12 -21.28
C LYS A 59 -28.14 -11.49 -21.04
N ASN A 60 -28.56 -10.64 -21.98
CA ASN A 60 -29.80 -9.87 -21.98
C ASN A 60 -31.02 -10.78 -22.20
N THR A 61 -31.92 -10.82 -21.21
CA THR A 61 -33.32 -11.24 -21.44
C THR A 61 -34.31 -10.49 -20.53
N GLY A 62 -34.09 -9.19 -20.27
CA GLY A 62 -35.02 -8.39 -19.47
C GLY A 62 -34.83 -6.88 -19.60
N ASP A 63 -35.84 -6.12 -19.15
CA ASP A 63 -35.89 -4.66 -19.20
C ASP A 63 -34.67 -4.04 -18.50
N THR A 64 -33.77 -3.47 -19.32
CA THR A 64 -32.48 -2.91 -18.88
C THR A 64 -32.62 -1.82 -17.81
N THR A 65 -33.77 -1.15 -17.78
CA THR A 65 -34.03 0.00 -16.89
C THR A 65 -34.18 -0.43 -15.44
N ARG A 66 -34.74 -1.63 -15.21
CA ARG A 66 -35.04 -2.19 -13.88
C ARG A 66 -33.92 -3.06 -13.31
N ARG A 67 -32.85 -3.31 -14.08
CA ARG A 67 -31.72 -4.18 -13.68
C ARG A 67 -31.02 -3.76 -12.39
N PHE A 68 -31.10 -2.49 -12.03
CA PHE A 68 -30.47 -1.95 -10.82
C PHE A 68 -31.47 -1.51 -9.76
N ASP A 69 -32.77 -1.83 -9.90
CA ASP A 69 -33.78 -1.45 -8.91
C ASP A 69 -33.53 -2.07 -7.53
N ALA A 70 -32.89 -3.24 -7.46
CA ALA A 70 -32.47 -3.86 -6.20
C ALA A 70 -31.47 -3.00 -5.40
N PHE A 71 -30.78 -2.06 -6.06
CA PHE A 71 -29.81 -1.14 -5.44
C PHE A 71 -30.34 0.29 -5.35
N ARG A 72 -31.59 0.55 -5.74
CA ARG A 72 -32.21 1.88 -5.67
C ARG A 72 -33.15 1.95 -4.47
N THR A 73 -33.17 3.10 -3.81
CA THR A 73 -34.14 3.40 -2.75
C THR A 73 -35.57 3.54 -3.25
N LYS A 74 -35.76 3.90 -4.53
CA LYS A 74 -37.06 3.92 -5.23
C LYS A 74 -36.94 3.23 -6.58
N THR A 75 -37.89 2.36 -6.88
CA THR A 75 -37.94 1.62 -8.16
C THR A 75 -38.17 2.58 -9.32
N LYS A 76 -37.51 2.32 -10.46
CA LYS A 76 -37.63 3.20 -11.63
C LYS A 76 -38.82 2.77 -12.48
N LEU A 77 -39.72 3.71 -12.79
CA LEU A 77 -40.83 3.44 -13.72
C LEU A 77 -40.29 3.15 -15.14
N SER A 78 -41.01 2.33 -15.90
CA SER A 78 -40.71 2.14 -17.31
C SER A 78 -40.96 3.44 -18.08
N GLU A 79 -40.31 3.63 -19.23
CA GLU A 79 -40.45 4.88 -19.99
C GLU A 79 -41.91 5.12 -20.46
N SER A 80 -42.66 4.05 -20.75
CA SER A 80 -44.08 4.15 -21.13
C SER A 80 -44.93 4.57 -19.94
N ASP A 81 -44.75 3.95 -18.78
CA ASP A 81 -45.54 4.23 -17.58
C ASP A 81 -45.23 5.63 -17.03
N ALA A 82 -43.96 6.06 -17.11
CA ALA A 82 -43.53 7.40 -16.73
C ALA A 82 -44.19 8.48 -17.61
N LYS A 83 -44.21 8.29 -18.94
CA LYS A 83 -44.89 9.22 -19.85
C LYS A 83 -46.39 9.24 -19.65
N GLN A 84 -47.03 8.12 -19.34
CA GLN A 84 -48.47 8.07 -19.10
C GLN A 84 -48.85 8.78 -17.78
N LYS A 85 -48.03 8.62 -16.73
CA LYS A 85 -48.34 9.15 -15.40
C LYS A 85 -47.88 10.59 -15.17
N TYR A 86 -46.78 11.00 -15.78
CA TYR A 86 -46.13 12.31 -15.54
C TYR A 86 -45.93 13.13 -16.82
N GLY A 87 -46.43 12.66 -17.97
CA GLY A 87 -46.29 13.31 -19.28
C GLY A 87 -44.88 13.28 -19.87
N THR A 88 -43.87 12.93 -19.08
CA THR A 88 -42.46 12.92 -19.49
C THR A 88 -41.75 11.67 -18.98
N LYS A 89 -40.69 11.25 -19.68
CA LYS A 89 -39.83 10.15 -19.22
C LYS A 89 -38.93 10.52 -18.03
N TYR A 90 -38.88 11.80 -17.68
CA TYR A 90 -38.01 12.38 -16.65
C TYR A 90 -38.81 12.83 -15.44
N TYR A 91 -39.66 11.95 -14.91
CA TYR A 91 -40.58 12.27 -13.81
C TYR A 91 -39.88 12.74 -12.53
N GLU A 92 -38.62 12.36 -12.32
CA GLU A 92 -37.76 12.77 -11.21
C GLU A 92 -37.44 14.28 -11.22
N PHE A 93 -37.63 14.95 -12.36
CA PHE A 93 -37.32 16.38 -12.56
C PHE A 93 -38.59 17.25 -12.65
N THR A 94 -39.76 16.70 -12.39
CA THR A 94 -41.05 17.42 -12.47
C THR A 94 -41.10 18.63 -11.53
N ASN A 95 -40.46 18.55 -10.36
CA ASN A 95 -40.39 19.64 -9.39
C ASN A 95 -39.53 20.83 -9.81
N ILE A 96 -38.66 20.66 -10.81
CA ILE A 96 -37.74 21.70 -11.30
C ILE A 96 -38.39 22.51 -12.44
N ILE A 97 -39.40 21.97 -13.11
CA ILE A 97 -39.97 22.56 -14.34
C ILE A 97 -41.17 23.49 -14.03
N SER A 98 -41.71 23.49 -12.81
CA SER A 98 -42.80 24.42 -12.46
C SER A 98 -42.26 25.67 -11.75
N ASN A 99 -42.57 26.86 -12.28
CA ASN A 99 -42.19 28.15 -11.70
C ASN A 99 -42.78 28.42 -10.30
N LYS A 100 -43.67 27.56 -9.78
CA LYS A 100 -44.35 27.75 -8.48
C LYS A 100 -43.53 27.28 -7.28
N THR A 101 -42.57 26.37 -7.45
CA THR A 101 -41.86 25.73 -6.34
C THR A 101 -40.63 26.49 -5.84
N ARG A 102 -40.07 27.43 -6.62
CA ARG A 102 -38.86 28.16 -6.21
C ARG A 102 -39.13 29.16 -5.10
N THR A 103 -40.31 29.78 -5.07
CA THR A 103 -40.74 30.72 -4.03
C THR A 103 -41.23 30.01 -2.76
N GLU A 104 -41.86 28.84 -2.89
CA GLU A 104 -42.27 28.03 -1.72
C GLU A 104 -41.08 27.40 -0.98
N TYR A 105 -40.01 27.02 -1.70
CA TYR A 105 -38.86 26.36 -1.07
C TYR A 105 -37.76 27.33 -0.60
N PHE A 106 -37.62 28.50 -1.23
CA PHE A 106 -36.56 29.47 -0.89
C PHE A 106 -37.07 30.76 -0.23
N GLY A 107 -38.39 30.96 -0.14
CA GLY A 107 -38.98 32.21 0.37
C GLY A 107 -38.69 33.42 -0.53
N GLU A 108 -39.39 34.54 -0.29
CA GLU A 108 -39.04 35.83 -0.93
C GLU A 108 -37.81 36.41 -0.24
N SER A 109 -36.76 36.69 -1.03
CA SER A 109 -35.53 37.30 -0.51
C SER A 109 -35.79 38.74 -0.07
N SER A 110 -35.97 38.95 1.22
CA SER A 110 -35.94 40.26 1.86
C SER A 110 -34.82 40.27 2.90
N TYR A 111 -33.61 40.56 2.44
CA TYR A 111 -32.50 40.86 3.32
C TYR A 111 -32.68 42.29 3.88
N VAL A 112 -32.89 42.40 5.18
CA VAL A 112 -32.69 43.65 5.94
C VAL A 112 -31.57 43.36 6.94
N PRO A 113 -30.48 44.15 6.94
CA PRO A 113 -29.39 43.94 7.88
C PRO A 113 -29.81 44.45 9.26
N THR A 114 -29.79 43.56 10.25
CA THR A 114 -29.91 43.91 11.67
C THR A 114 -28.68 43.42 12.43
N ASP A 115 -28.01 44.37 13.09
CA ASP A 115 -26.86 44.16 13.97
C ASP A 115 -27.32 43.60 15.33
N GLU A 116 -27.49 42.29 15.47
CA GLU A 116 -27.59 41.66 16.79
C GLU A 116 -26.75 40.37 16.87
N LYS A 117 -25.91 40.29 17.92
CA LYS A 117 -25.05 39.14 18.20
C LYS A 117 -25.87 38.00 18.80
N GLU A 118 -25.94 36.86 18.10
CA GLU A 118 -26.51 35.63 18.65
C GLU A 118 -25.60 35.02 19.73
N LYS A 119 -26.18 34.71 20.89
CA LYS A 119 -25.54 33.91 21.95
C LYS A 119 -25.88 32.44 21.72
N GLU A 120 -24.87 31.58 21.63
CA GLU A 120 -25.07 30.13 21.56
C GLU A 120 -25.52 29.57 22.93
N GLU A 121 -26.68 28.90 22.98
CA GLU A 121 -27.11 28.12 24.14
C GLU A 121 -26.51 26.70 24.10
N ILE A 122 -25.76 26.36 25.15
CA ILE A 122 -25.20 25.02 25.38
C ILE A 122 -26.31 24.11 25.93
N LYS A 123 -26.71 23.08 25.17
CA LYS A 123 -27.56 21.99 25.70
C LYS A 123 -26.72 20.99 26.47
N GLU A 124 -26.84 21.01 27.80
CA GLU A 124 -26.29 19.96 28.68
C GLU A 124 -26.95 18.60 28.42
N ARG A 125 -26.13 17.57 28.18
CA ARG A 125 -26.58 16.18 28.10
C ARG A 125 -26.80 15.64 29.51
N LYS A 126 -28.05 15.35 29.89
CA LYS A 126 -28.36 14.65 31.14
C LYS A 126 -27.82 13.22 31.09
N MET A 127 -26.94 12.87 32.03
CA MET A 127 -26.51 11.50 32.28
C MET A 127 -27.65 10.70 32.92
N LEU A 128 -27.81 9.43 32.53
CA LEU A 128 -28.73 8.49 33.15
C LEU A 128 -28.03 7.78 34.31
N ASP A 129 -28.69 7.73 35.47
CA ASP A 129 -28.18 7.07 36.68
C ASP A 129 -28.23 5.53 36.60
N PRO A 130 -27.32 4.83 37.30
CA PRO A 130 -27.26 3.37 37.31
C PRO A 130 -28.41 2.74 38.09
N ILE A 131 -29.08 1.77 37.47
CA ILE A 131 -30.12 0.95 38.10
C ILE A 131 -29.46 0.00 39.12
N SER A 132 -29.49 0.37 40.39
CA SER A 132 -29.23 -0.57 41.49
C SER A 132 -30.21 -0.35 42.64
N LYS A 133 -30.86 -1.46 43.02
CA LYS A 133 -31.58 -1.75 44.27
C LYS A 133 -32.90 -0.99 44.52
N SER A 134 -33.99 -1.71 44.29
CA SER A 134 -35.21 -1.55 45.09
C SER A 134 -35.69 -2.90 45.60
N ASN A 135 -35.80 -3.00 46.92
CA ASN A 135 -36.53 -4.00 47.70
C ASN A 135 -37.80 -4.47 46.97
N ARG A 136 -37.96 -5.79 46.85
CA ARG A 136 -39.30 -6.40 46.76
C ARG A 136 -39.53 -7.29 47.96
N GLN A 137 -40.55 -6.90 48.69
CA GLN A 137 -41.10 -7.51 49.87
C GLN A 137 -41.50 -8.97 49.62
N THR A 138 -41.24 -9.78 50.64
CA THR A 138 -41.63 -11.17 50.79
C THR A 138 -43.15 -11.34 50.77
N HIS A 139 -43.68 -12.12 49.83
CA HIS A 139 -44.98 -12.76 49.98
C HIS A 139 -44.76 -14.27 50.14
N HIS A 140 -45.04 -14.76 51.34
CA HIS A 140 -45.25 -16.19 51.62
C HIS A 140 -46.47 -16.69 50.83
N LYS A 141 -46.28 -17.79 50.08
CA LYS A 141 -47.36 -18.71 49.69
C LYS A 141 -46.88 -20.14 49.92
N GLU A 142 -47.76 -20.92 50.52
CA GLU A 142 -47.55 -22.28 51.05
C GLU A 142 -47.26 -23.34 49.97
N PRO A 143 -46.62 -24.47 50.34
CA PRO A 143 -46.14 -25.47 49.40
C PRO A 143 -47.24 -26.44 48.97
N ILE A 144 -47.28 -26.75 47.66
CA ILE A 144 -48.07 -27.86 47.11
C ILE A 144 -47.15 -29.09 46.99
N PRO A 145 -47.56 -30.28 47.45
CA PRO A 145 -46.71 -31.46 47.48
C PRO A 145 -46.84 -32.23 46.16
N PHE A 146 -45.74 -32.39 45.42
CA PHE A 146 -45.66 -33.44 44.40
C PHE A 146 -44.35 -34.21 44.52
N LYS A 147 -44.47 -35.45 45.00
CA LYS A 147 -43.45 -36.48 44.95
C LYS A 147 -43.19 -36.87 43.50
N THR A 148 -41.96 -36.78 43.06
CA THR A 148 -41.41 -37.65 42.01
C THR A 148 -40.01 -38.05 42.42
N THR A 149 -39.82 -39.34 42.68
CA THR A 149 -38.51 -39.97 42.84
C THR A 149 -37.90 -40.16 41.45
N PRO A 150 -36.72 -39.60 41.14
CA PRO A 150 -35.93 -40.04 40.01
C PRO A 150 -34.99 -41.16 40.45
N THR A 151 -35.03 -42.25 39.69
CA THR A 151 -34.19 -43.44 39.81
C THR A 151 -32.71 -43.10 39.60
N VAL A 152 -31.85 -43.67 40.46
CA VAL A 152 -30.40 -43.49 40.42
C VAL A 152 -29.83 -44.20 39.19
N LYS A 153 -29.40 -43.43 38.18
CA LYS A 153 -28.48 -43.96 37.15
C LYS A 153 -27.09 -44.08 37.77
N LYS A 154 -26.60 -45.31 37.90
CA LYS A 154 -25.19 -45.59 38.23
C LYS A 154 -24.32 -45.13 37.07
N VAL A 155 -23.64 -44.00 37.24
CA VAL A 155 -22.59 -43.55 36.32
C VAL A 155 -21.28 -44.21 36.76
N ALA A 156 -20.57 -44.85 35.84
CA ALA A 156 -19.28 -45.48 36.11
C ALA A 156 -18.29 -44.41 36.60
N TYR A 157 -17.69 -44.67 37.77
CA TYR A 157 -16.62 -43.85 38.31
C TYR A 157 -15.35 -44.16 37.53
N VAL A 158 -14.87 -43.20 36.73
CA VAL A 158 -13.53 -43.23 36.15
C VAL A 158 -12.62 -42.50 37.14
N GLU A 159 -11.59 -43.18 37.64
CA GLU A 159 -10.59 -42.53 38.48
C GLU A 159 -9.97 -41.34 37.72
N PRO A 160 -9.86 -40.16 38.36
CA PRO A 160 -9.26 -39.01 37.71
C PRO A 160 -7.80 -39.35 37.39
N VAL A 161 -7.45 -39.27 36.10
CA VAL A 161 -6.06 -39.32 35.65
C VAL A 161 -5.30 -38.25 36.42
N MET A 162 -4.31 -38.67 37.20
CA MET A 162 -3.33 -37.78 37.84
C MET A 162 -2.79 -36.86 36.75
N GLN A 163 -3.17 -35.59 36.81
CA GLN A 163 -2.44 -34.56 36.09
C GLN A 163 -1.04 -34.53 36.70
N GLU A 164 -0.03 -34.88 35.90
CA GLU A 164 1.34 -34.52 36.21
C GLU A 164 1.37 -33.02 36.50
N LYS A 165 1.81 -32.66 37.72
CA LYS A 165 2.07 -31.28 38.09
C LYS A 165 3.05 -30.71 37.07
N LYS A 166 2.56 -29.86 36.16
CA LYS A 166 3.42 -28.88 35.49
C LYS A 166 4.12 -28.08 36.59
N PRO A 167 5.44 -27.88 36.52
CA PRO A 167 6.10 -26.97 37.42
C PRO A 167 5.57 -25.55 37.13
N GLU A 168 4.80 -25.01 38.05
CA GLU A 168 4.55 -23.57 38.16
C GLU A 168 5.87 -22.90 38.52
N ARG A 169 6.68 -22.58 37.51
CA ARG A 169 7.63 -21.48 37.61
C ARG A 169 6.87 -20.25 37.18
N GLU A 170 6.33 -19.52 38.16
CA GLU A 170 5.99 -18.13 37.97
C GLU A 170 7.25 -17.41 37.45
N PRO A 171 7.19 -16.66 36.34
CA PRO A 171 8.25 -15.71 36.06
C PRO A 171 8.18 -14.64 37.17
N SER A 172 9.20 -14.60 38.02
CA SER A 172 9.43 -13.44 38.87
C SER A 172 9.64 -12.25 37.95
N VAL A 173 8.63 -11.40 37.82
CA VAL A 173 8.80 -10.09 37.22
C VAL A 173 9.73 -9.33 38.15
N GLU A 174 10.96 -9.06 37.69
CA GLU A 174 11.80 -8.03 38.28
C GLU A 174 11.00 -6.72 38.21
N THR A 175 10.35 -6.42 39.32
CA THR A 175 9.68 -5.16 39.52
C THR A 175 10.77 -4.11 39.57
N TYR A 176 10.89 -3.34 38.49
CA TYR A 176 11.68 -2.12 38.47
C TYR A 176 11.30 -1.31 39.71
N GLN A 177 12.21 -1.24 40.68
CA GLN A 177 12.12 -0.29 41.77
C GLN A 177 12.09 1.10 41.14
N ARG A 178 10.94 1.74 41.26
CA ARG A 178 10.74 3.14 40.92
C ARG A 178 11.79 3.95 41.69
N ARG A 179 12.79 4.48 40.99
CA ARG A 179 13.71 5.46 41.57
C ARG A 179 12.87 6.60 42.13
N THR A 180 13.22 7.01 43.34
CA THR A 180 12.68 8.19 44.02
C THR A 180 12.72 9.40 43.08
N PRO A 181 11.70 10.27 43.09
CA PRO A 181 11.70 11.45 42.24
C PRO A 181 12.88 12.34 42.63
N VAL A 182 13.76 12.58 41.66
CA VAL A 182 14.74 13.67 41.71
C VAL A 182 13.95 14.97 41.82
N LYS A 183 14.35 15.84 42.75
CA LYS A 183 13.77 17.17 42.98
C LYS A 183 13.49 17.88 41.65
N ASN A 184 12.28 18.44 41.53
CA ASN A 184 11.94 19.43 40.52
C ASN A 184 13.00 20.54 40.53
N GLN A 185 13.75 20.67 39.43
CA GLN A 185 14.28 21.96 39.04
C GLN A 185 13.19 22.64 38.21
N GLU A 186 12.81 23.85 38.61
CA GLU A 186 11.84 24.67 37.89
C GLU A 186 12.32 24.91 36.47
N ILE A 187 11.62 24.32 35.50
CA ILE A 187 11.76 24.67 34.10
C ILE A 187 10.98 25.96 33.93
N VAL A 188 11.71 27.07 33.80
CA VAL A 188 11.15 28.37 33.45
C VAL A 188 10.53 28.23 32.05
N SER A 189 9.21 28.25 31.97
CA SER A 189 8.48 28.38 30.71
C SER A 189 8.71 29.79 30.16
N SER A 190 9.45 29.92 29.06
CA SER A 190 9.57 31.18 28.34
C SER A 190 8.24 31.47 27.63
N ASP A 191 7.47 32.32 28.29
CA ASP A 191 6.19 32.85 27.85
C ASP A 191 6.36 33.68 26.57
N PHE A 192 5.43 33.48 25.63
CA PHE A 192 5.46 34.11 24.32
C PHE A 192 4.68 35.43 24.38
N GLY A 193 5.42 36.55 24.48
CA GLY A 193 5.01 37.85 23.93
C GLY A 193 4.66 38.96 24.92
N SER A 194 5.55 39.96 25.06
CA SER A 194 5.30 41.39 24.78
C SER A 194 6.47 42.26 25.25
N ALA A 195 6.67 43.36 24.53
CA ALA A 195 7.89 44.16 24.47
C ALA A 195 8.21 44.98 25.73
N SER A 196 9.51 45.21 26.00
CA SER A 196 10.05 46.54 26.28
C SER A 196 11.59 46.53 26.31
N SER A 197 12.13 47.59 25.72
CA SER A 197 13.52 48.00 25.62
C SER A 197 14.25 48.11 26.96
N ASN A 198 15.50 47.64 27.02
CA ASN A 198 16.69 48.42 27.40
C ASN A 198 17.94 47.54 27.39
N GLU A 199 18.94 47.93 26.59
CA GLU A 199 20.28 47.34 26.56
C GLU A 199 21.04 47.60 27.86
N PRO A 200 22.03 46.75 28.17
CA PRO A 200 23.38 47.32 28.33
C PRO A 200 24.48 46.53 27.61
N ASP A 201 25.43 47.31 27.09
CA ASP A 201 26.72 46.93 26.49
C ASP A 201 27.45 45.83 27.26
N TYR A 202 27.72 44.71 26.58
CA TYR A 202 28.82 43.81 26.92
C TYR A 202 29.61 43.47 25.65
N LEU A 203 30.89 43.83 25.70
CA LEU A 203 31.92 43.57 24.71
C LEU A 203 31.90 42.11 24.23
N ALA A 204 31.79 41.93 22.91
CA ALA A 204 31.77 40.63 22.27
C ALA A 204 33.10 39.88 22.45
N PRO A 205 33.10 38.63 22.93
CA PRO A 205 34.27 37.76 22.82
C PRO A 205 34.40 37.27 21.37
N ASP A 206 35.64 37.20 20.88
CA ASP A 206 36.02 36.66 19.56
C ASP A 206 35.26 35.36 19.27
N THR A 207 34.38 35.40 18.28
CA THR A 207 33.74 34.21 17.71
C THR A 207 34.77 33.50 16.83
N GLY A 208 35.63 32.72 17.48
CA GLY A 208 36.26 31.59 16.82
C GLY A 208 35.14 30.75 16.20
N TYR A 209 35.08 30.74 14.87
CA TYR A 209 34.17 29.89 14.10
C TYR A 209 34.47 28.43 14.42
N ILE A 210 33.82 27.89 15.45
CA ILE A 210 33.69 26.46 15.60
C ILE A 210 32.80 26.05 14.43
N LYS A 211 33.41 25.50 13.38
CA LYS A 211 32.68 24.71 12.39
C LYS A 211 31.95 23.63 13.18
N HIS A 212 30.66 23.81 13.41
CA HIS A 212 29.76 22.71 13.70
C HIS A 212 29.79 21.82 12.46
N THR A 213 30.72 20.87 12.41
CA THR A 213 30.57 19.72 11.53
C THR A 213 29.34 18.99 12.04
N GLU A 214 28.23 19.13 11.34
CA GLU A 214 27.06 18.30 11.61
C GLU A 214 27.52 16.83 11.65
N PRO A 215 27.08 16.04 12.64
CA PRO A 215 27.52 14.66 12.76
C PRO A 215 27.15 13.91 11.48
N VAL A 216 28.18 13.42 10.77
CA VAL A 216 28.01 12.64 9.54
C VAL A 216 27.12 11.43 9.85
N TYR A 217 26.00 11.30 9.14
CA TYR A 217 25.08 10.19 9.34
C TYR A 217 25.81 8.85 9.13
N GLN A 218 25.75 7.97 10.13
CA GLN A 218 26.35 6.65 10.04
C GLN A 218 25.28 5.63 9.66
N PHE A 219 25.47 4.96 8.52
CA PHE A 219 24.60 3.88 8.09
C PHE A 219 24.61 2.70 9.07
N PRO A 220 23.46 2.02 9.26
CA PRO A 220 23.40 0.82 10.08
C PRO A 220 24.26 -0.29 9.48
N SER A 221 25.04 -0.97 10.34
CA SER A 221 25.89 -2.08 9.91
C SER A 221 25.05 -3.30 9.51
N ILE A 222 25.36 -3.90 8.35
CA ILE A 222 24.69 -5.12 7.87
C ILE A 222 24.83 -6.30 8.85
N LYS A 223 25.85 -6.27 9.71
CA LYS A 223 26.10 -7.27 10.75
C LYS A 223 25.02 -7.33 11.84
N LEU A 224 24.13 -6.35 11.89
CA LEU A 224 22.97 -6.36 12.79
C LEU A 224 21.97 -7.46 12.43
N PHE A 225 21.95 -7.92 11.18
CA PHE A 225 21.00 -8.94 10.72
C PHE A 225 21.58 -10.34 10.86
N SER A 226 20.77 -11.26 11.40
CA SER A 226 21.10 -12.67 11.40
C SER A 226 21.06 -13.24 9.98
N LYS A 227 21.92 -14.22 9.74
CA LYS A 227 21.97 -15.02 8.52
C LYS A 227 21.71 -16.47 8.87
N LEU A 228 21.08 -17.16 7.93
CA LEU A 228 20.84 -18.60 7.99
C LEU A 228 21.53 -19.24 6.80
N ASP A 229 22.34 -20.26 7.05
CA ASP A 229 22.88 -21.10 5.97
C ASP A 229 21.75 -21.97 5.41
N ARG A 230 21.65 -22.00 4.09
CA ARG A 230 20.64 -22.80 3.38
C ARG A 230 21.31 -23.63 2.31
N ASP A 231 20.96 -24.91 2.30
CA ASP A 231 21.33 -25.80 1.22
C ASP A 231 20.19 -25.88 0.20
N LEU A 232 20.34 -25.11 -0.87
CA LEU A 232 19.41 -25.07 -2.01
C LEU A 232 19.47 -26.34 -2.86
N ASN A 233 20.57 -27.11 -2.77
CA ASN A 233 20.78 -28.33 -3.56
C ASN A 233 20.40 -29.61 -2.81
N ALA A 234 20.06 -29.50 -1.52
CA ALA A 234 19.61 -30.62 -0.72
C ALA A 234 18.36 -31.26 -1.34
N LYS A 235 18.43 -32.57 -1.60
CA LYS A 235 17.29 -33.41 -1.98
C LYS A 235 16.89 -34.29 -0.80
N PRO A 236 16.06 -33.77 0.13
CA PRO A 236 15.64 -34.53 1.29
C PRO A 236 14.71 -35.68 0.88
N GLN A 237 14.64 -36.73 1.70
CA GLN A 237 13.85 -37.91 1.40
C GLN A 237 12.37 -37.60 1.09
N TRP A 238 11.75 -36.71 1.86
CA TRP A 238 10.34 -36.32 1.65
C TRP A 238 10.08 -35.71 0.26
N LEU A 239 11.09 -35.10 -0.37
CA LEU A 239 10.96 -34.54 -1.72
C LEU A 239 10.93 -35.68 -2.74
N LEU A 240 11.77 -36.70 -2.57
CA LEU A 240 11.77 -37.89 -3.43
C LEU A 240 10.45 -38.66 -3.29
N ASP A 241 9.96 -38.83 -2.06
CA ASP A 241 8.67 -39.47 -1.80
C ASP A 241 7.51 -38.72 -2.48
N GLN A 242 7.56 -37.38 -2.52
CA GLN A 242 6.57 -36.58 -3.23
C GLN A 242 6.62 -36.77 -4.75
N ILE A 243 7.81 -36.95 -5.33
CA ILE A 243 7.96 -37.27 -6.77
C ILE A 243 7.24 -38.58 -7.08
N ASP A 244 7.47 -39.61 -6.26
CA ASP A 244 6.84 -40.92 -6.44
C ASP A 244 5.31 -40.83 -6.32
N VAL A 245 4.81 -40.06 -5.36
CA VAL A 245 3.36 -39.81 -5.19
C VAL A 245 2.77 -39.07 -6.39
N ILE A 246 3.46 -38.08 -6.95
CA ILE A 246 3.01 -37.35 -8.15
C ILE A 246 2.93 -38.31 -9.33
N ASN A 247 3.99 -39.07 -9.60
CA ASN A 247 4.05 -40.02 -10.70
C ASN A 247 2.96 -41.11 -10.58
N ALA A 248 2.79 -41.67 -9.38
CA ALA A 248 1.72 -42.65 -9.11
C ALA A 248 0.32 -42.06 -9.34
N THR A 249 0.11 -40.80 -8.94
CA THR A 249 -1.17 -40.11 -9.15
C THR A 249 -1.42 -39.86 -10.64
N LEU A 250 -0.42 -39.40 -11.40
CA LEU A 250 -0.55 -39.22 -12.85
C LEU A 250 -0.93 -40.53 -13.54
N GLN A 251 -0.27 -41.62 -13.16
CA GLN A 251 -0.55 -42.97 -13.68
C GLN A 251 -1.97 -43.43 -13.35
N GLN A 252 -2.44 -43.24 -12.11
CA GLN A 252 -3.77 -43.65 -11.67
C GLN A 252 -4.89 -42.98 -12.48
N PHE A 253 -4.68 -41.73 -12.90
CA PHE A 253 -5.64 -40.97 -13.72
C PHE A 253 -5.39 -41.09 -15.23
N GLY A 254 -4.48 -41.99 -15.65
CA GLY A 254 -4.15 -42.23 -17.04
C GLY A 254 -3.62 -40.98 -17.76
N ILE A 255 -2.88 -40.14 -17.04
CA ILE A 255 -2.17 -38.99 -17.59
C ILE A 255 -0.74 -39.45 -17.89
N GLU A 256 -0.41 -39.55 -19.17
CA GLU A 256 0.92 -39.94 -19.62
C GLU A 256 1.90 -38.78 -19.41
N GLY A 257 2.72 -38.90 -18.38
CA GLY A 257 3.73 -37.93 -18.02
C GLY A 257 4.44 -38.31 -16.73
N GLU A 258 5.60 -37.70 -16.50
CA GLU A 258 6.45 -37.97 -15.35
C GLU A 258 7.12 -36.70 -14.86
N VAL A 259 7.52 -36.68 -13.59
CA VAL A 259 8.37 -35.62 -13.04
C VAL A 259 9.79 -35.78 -13.57
N ASN A 260 10.23 -34.85 -14.41
CA ASN A 260 11.59 -34.83 -14.96
C ASN A 260 12.59 -34.12 -14.04
N GLY A 261 12.12 -33.17 -13.22
CA GLY A 261 12.98 -32.37 -12.36
C GLY A 261 12.24 -31.78 -11.17
N SER A 262 13.01 -31.29 -10.21
CA SER A 262 12.49 -30.61 -9.02
C SER A 262 13.43 -29.50 -8.60
N VAL A 263 12.88 -28.33 -8.30
CA VAL A 263 13.61 -27.20 -7.71
C VAL A 263 13.04 -26.93 -6.32
N LYS A 264 13.85 -27.13 -5.28
CA LYS A 264 13.47 -26.90 -3.89
C LYS A 264 13.65 -25.42 -3.56
N GLY A 265 12.54 -24.70 -3.40
CA GLY A 265 12.54 -23.35 -2.83
C GLY A 265 12.42 -23.39 -1.29
N PRO A 266 12.47 -22.22 -0.62
CA PRO A 266 12.40 -22.15 0.85
C PRO A 266 11.06 -22.66 1.42
N THR A 267 9.95 -22.24 0.83
CA THR A 267 8.59 -22.54 1.32
C THR A 267 7.85 -23.56 0.46
N VAL A 268 8.17 -23.61 -0.83
CA VAL A 268 7.54 -24.48 -1.82
C VAL A 268 8.62 -25.14 -2.68
N THR A 269 8.33 -26.35 -3.18
CA THR A 269 9.14 -27.06 -4.17
C THR A 269 8.36 -27.09 -5.48
N ARG A 270 9.02 -26.72 -6.58
CA ARG A 270 8.46 -26.82 -7.93
C ARG A 270 8.89 -28.13 -8.56
N TYR A 271 7.93 -28.98 -8.90
CA TYR A 271 8.14 -30.18 -9.69
C TYR A 271 7.87 -29.89 -11.16
N GLU A 272 8.80 -30.26 -12.02
CA GLU A 272 8.71 -30.07 -13.47
C GLU A 272 8.17 -31.36 -14.10
N ILE A 273 6.90 -31.35 -14.47
CA ILE A 273 6.20 -32.48 -15.07
C ILE A 273 6.36 -32.40 -16.59
N ALA A 274 6.97 -33.43 -17.17
CA ALA A 274 6.99 -33.66 -18.61
C ALA A 274 5.73 -34.45 -19.00
N LEU A 275 4.98 -33.94 -19.96
CA LEU A 275 3.81 -34.61 -20.53
C LEU A 275 4.18 -35.24 -21.87
N GLU A 276 3.65 -36.43 -22.13
CA GLU A 276 3.82 -37.08 -23.43
C GLU A 276 3.12 -36.30 -24.56
N PRO A 277 3.62 -36.40 -25.81
CA PRO A 277 3.01 -35.74 -26.96
C PRO A 277 1.52 -36.08 -27.12
N GLY A 278 0.68 -35.05 -27.18
CA GLY A 278 -0.77 -35.18 -27.33
C GLY A 278 -1.55 -35.16 -26.02
N VAL A 279 -0.90 -35.18 -24.86
CA VAL A 279 -1.57 -35.01 -23.57
C VAL A 279 -1.92 -33.54 -23.34
N ASN A 280 -3.21 -33.28 -23.09
CA ASN A 280 -3.67 -31.92 -22.82
C ASN A 280 -3.30 -31.49 -21.39
N VAL A 281 -2.59 -30.37 -21.27
CA VAL A 281 -2.23 -29.71 -20.01
C VAL A 281 -3.42 -29.55 -19.04
N LYS A 282 -4.63 -29.31 -19.57
CA LYS A 282 -5.85 -29.19 -18.75
C LYS A 282 -6.18 -30.44 -17.95
N ARG A 283 -5.67 -31.62 -18.32
CA ARG A 283 -5.87 -32.86 -17.55
C ARG A 283 -5.21 -32.78 -16.17
N ILE A 284 -4.04 -32.16 -16.06
CA ILE A 284 -3.38 -31.94 -14.76
C ILE A 284 -4.23 -31.02 -13.89
N LEU A 285 -4.75 -29.92 -14.46
CA LEU A 285 -5.66 -29.02 -13.74
C LEU A 285 -6.92 -29.75 -13.24
N GLY A 286 -7.42 -30.72 -14.01
CA GLY A 286 -8.59 -31.51 -13.64
C GLY A 286 -8.37 -32.48 -12.48
N ILE A 287 -7.13 -32.89 -12.19
CA ILE A 287 -6.78 -33.78 -11.07
C ILE A 287 -6.15 -33.05 -9.88
N GLN A 288 -6.18 -31.72 -9.87
CA GLN A 288 -5.57 -30.89 -8.82
C GLN A 288 -6.01 -31.31 -7.41
N ASP A 289 -7.29 -31.60 -7.20
CA ASP A 289 -7.82 -32.02 -5.89
C ASP A 289 -7.28 -33.38 -5.44
N ASN A 290 -7.09 -34.32 -6.39
CA ASN A 290 -6.49 -35.63 -6.10
C ASN A 290 -5.00 -35.49 -5.78
N LEU A 291 -4.28 -34.63 -6.50
CA LEU A 291 -2.89 -34.30 -6.18
C LEU A 291 -2.77 -33.67 -4.78
N MET A 292 -3.67 -32.75 -4.42
CA MET A 292 -3.71 -32.16 -3.07
C MET A 292 -3.93 -33.25 -2.00
N MET A 293 -4.88 -34.15 -2.23
CA MET A 293 -5.20 -35.24 -1.31
C MET A 293 -4.03 -36.20 -1.13
N ASN A 294 -3.44 -36.69 -2.23
CA ASN A 294 -2.36 -37.67 -2.18
C ASN A 294 -1.06 -37.08 -1.61
N LEU A 295 -0.77 -35.81 -1.90
CA LEU A 295 0.38 -35.10 -1.32
C LEU A 295 0.14 -34.59 0.09
N SER A 296 -1.06 -34.77 0.65
CA SER A 296 -1.47 -34.20 1.94
C SER A 296 -1.21 -32.70 2.04
N SER A 297 -1.36 -31.97 0.92
CA SER A 297 -1.09 -30.54 0.84
C SER A 297 -2.36 -29.72 1.06
N LYS A 298 -2.22 -28.58 1.76
CA LYS A 298 -3.33 -27.62 1.93
C LYS A 298 -3.68 -26.86 0.65
N SER A 299 -2.69 -26.66 -0.22
CA SER A 299 -2.85 -25.92 -1.47
C SER A 299 -1.76 -26.30 -2.46
N LEU A 300 -2.06 -26.24 -3.75
CA LEU A 300 -1.11 -26.44 -4.84
C LEU A 300 -1.26 -25.32 -5.86
N ARG A 301 -0.17 -24.95 -6.54
CA ARG A 301 -0.19 -24.05 -7.68
C ARG A 301 0.33 -24.79 -8.91
N ILE A 302 -0.43 -24.72 -9.99
CA ILE A 302 -0.06 -25.33 -11.28
C ILE A 302 0.25 -24.19 -12.26
N GLU A 303 1.48 -24.17 -12.77
CA GLU A 303 1.97 -23.23 -13.77
C GLU A 303 2.24 -23.97 -15.08
N ALA A 304 1.46 -23.68 -16.12
CA ALA A 304 1.55 -24.44 -17.36
C ALA A 304 1.41 -23.54 -18.61
N PRO A 305 2.39 -23.58 -19.54
CA PRO A 305 3.76 -24.10 -19.38
C PRO A 305 4.63 -23.22 -18.49
N ILE A 306 5.73 -23.75 -17.96
CA ILE A 306 6.77 -22.94 -17.30
C ILE A 306 7.42 -22.02 -18.35
N PRO A 307 7.55 -20.70 -18.10
CA PRO A 307 8.23 -19.80 -19.02
C PRO A 307 9.63 -20.31 -19.39
N GLY A 308 9.88 -20.49 -20.70
CA GLY A 308 11.17 -20.95 -21.21
C GLY A 308 11.45 -22.46 -21.10
N LYS A 309 10.54 -23.27 -20.54
CA LYS A 309 10.68 -24.73 -20.46
C LYS A 309 9.42 -25.46 -20.95
N PRO A 310 9.54 -26.62 -21.65
CA PRO A 310 8.40 -27.38 -22.14
C PRO A 310 7.75 -28.27 -21.06
N TYR A 311 7.70 -27.80 -19.81
CA TYR A 311 7.20 -28.56 -18.66
C TYR A 311 6.00 -27.86 -18.01
N VAL A 312 5.21 -28.65 -17.27
CA VAL A 312 4.19 -28.14 -16.36
C VAL A 312 4.77 -28.08 -14.96
N GLY A 313 4.78 -26.88 -14.37
CA GLY A 313 5.25 -26.65 -13.01
C GLY A 313 4.16 -26.95 -12.00
N LEU A 314 4.43 -27.87 -11.07
CA LEU A 314 3.59 -28.14 -9.91
C LEU A 314 4.32 -27.65 -8.65
N GLU A 315 3.81 -26.59 -8.03
CA GLU A 315 4.35 -26.03 -6.79
C GLU A 315 3.62 -26.63 -5.59
N VAL A 316 4.39 -27.35 -4.78
CA VAL A 316 3.92 -28.04 -3.57
C VAL A 316 4.57 -27.40 -2.35
N PRO A 317 3.81 -27.02 -1.31
CA PRO A 317 4.37 -26.60 -0.03
C PRO A 317 5.33 -27.63 0.55
N ASN A 318 6.47 -27.16 1.03
CA ASN A 318 7.48 -28.01 1.66
C ASN A 318 6.94 -28.58 2.98
N ALA A 319 7.27 -29.84 3.28
CA ALA A 319 6.96 -30.45 4.57
C ALA A 319 7.56 -29.66 5.75
N LYS A 320 8.74 -29.07 5.53
CA LYS A 320 9.43 -28.18 6.46
C LYS A 320 9.80 -26.88 5.72
N PRO A 321 9.01 -25.80 5.84
CA PRO A 321 9.37 -24.52 5.25
C PRO A 321 10.59 -23.92 5.95
N GLU A 322 11.51 -23.37 5.16
CA GLU A 322 12.72 -22.71 5.64
C GLU A 322 12.49 -21.20 5.77
N ILE A 323 13.06 -20.61 6.82
CA ILE A 323 12.94 -19.17 7.06
C ILE A 323 13.88 -18.42 6.13
N VAL A 324 13.33 -17.42 5.44
CA VAL A 324 14.11 -16.44 4.69
C VAL A 324 14.56 -15.31 5.61
N ALA A 325 15.76 -15.42 6.19
CA ALA A 325 16.36 -14.34 6.96
C ALA A 325 16.71 -13.14 6.07
N PHE A 326 16.36 -11.94 6.54
CA PHE A 326 16.57 -10.68 5.82
C PHE A 326 18.06 -10.45 5.51
N GLY A 327 18.96 -10.77 6.44
CA GLY A 327 20.40 -10.64 6.25
C GLY A 327 20.96 -11.45 5.09
N ASN A 328 20.34 -12.59 4.72
CA ASN A 328 20.73 -13.34 3.52
C ASN A 328 20.36 -12.63 2.22
N VAL A 329 19.34 -11.76 2.25
CA VAL A 329 18.82 -11.07 1.06
C VAL A 329 19.52 -9.73 0.85
N VAL A 330 19.81 -9.00 1.92
CA VAL A 330 20.42 -7.66 1.82
C VAL A 330 21.95 -7.64 1.91
N ASP A 331 22.60 -8.66 2.49
CA ASP A 331 24.06 -8.71 2.54
C ASP A 331 24.65 -9.29 1.25
N THR A 332 24.39 -8.58 0.15
CA THR A 332 24.91 -8.86 -1.19
C THR A 332 25.43 -7.57 -1.80
N LYS A 333 26.47 -7.68 -2.64
CA LYS A 333 26.99 -6.55 -3.40
C LYS A 333 25.93 -5.95 -4.32
N GLU A 334 25.10 -6.80 -4.92
CA GLU A 334 23.99 -6.38 -5.79
C GLU A 334 23.02 -5.41 -5.09
N PHE A 335 22.77 -5.63 -3.80
CA PHE A 335 21.89 -4.75 -3.03
C PHE A 335 22.63 -3.56 -2.43
N LEU A 336 23.78 -3.78 -1.79
CA LEU A 336 24.50 -2.74 -1.02
C LEU A 336 25.22 -1.74 -1.90
N ASP A 337 25.87 -2.19 -2.97
CA ASP A 337 26.71 -1.35 -3.83
C ASP A 337 25.89 -0.62 -4.93
N ASP A 338 24.58 -0.88 -5.00
CA ASP A 338 23.69 -0.23 -5.97
C ASP A 338 23.26 1.16 -5.48
N HIS A 339 24.05 2.17 -5.84
CA HIS A 339 23.77 3.57 -5.52
C HIS A 339 22.87 4.27 -6.55
N ASP A 340 22.62 3.65 -7.71
CA ASP A 340 21.76 4.23 -8.75
C ASP A 340 20.27 4.10 -8.42
N HIS A 341 19.91 3.14 -7.56
CA HIS A 341 18.54 2.86 -7.14
C HIS A 341 18.39 3.04 -5.61
N PRO A 342 18.32 4.29 -5.11
CA PRO A 342 18.20 4.56 -3.68
C PRO A 342 16.92 3.97 -3.06
N LEU A 343 15.85 3.86 -3.84
CA LEU A 343 14.56 3.31 -3.39
C LEU A 343 14.40 1.81 -3.70
N LYS A 344 15.50 1.10 -3.98
CA LYS A 344 15.51 -0.35 -4.11
C LYS A 344 15.26 -1.01 -2.75
N ILE A 345 14.29 -1.92 -2.72
CA ILE A 345 13.82 -2.66 -1.55
C ILE A 345 13.98 -4.17 -1.76
N ALA A 346 14.31 -4.88 -0.68
CA ALA A 346 14.37 -6.34 -0.68
C ALA A 346 12.99 -6.92 -0.34
N LEU A 347 12.43 -7.70 -1.28
CA LEU A 347 11.14 -8.37 -1.10
C LEU A 347 11.29 -9.77 -0.49
N GLY A 348 12.35 -10.48 -0.87
CA GLY A 348 12.59 -11.83 -0.38
C GLY A 348 13.38 -12.67 -1.36
N VAL A 349 13.01 -13.95 -1.44
CA VAL A 349 13.67 -14.95 -2.26
C VAL A 349 12.61 -15.68 -3.08
N ASP A 350 12.88 -15.91 -4.36
CA ASP A 350 12.00 -16.68 -5.25
C ASP A 350 12.14 -18.19 -4.99
N ILE A 351 11.28 -18.98 -5.62
CA ILE A 351 11.27 -20.44 -5.58
C ILE A 351 12.60 -21.05 -6.08
N ASP A 352 13.31 -20.35 -6.98
CA ASP A 352 14.63 -20.76 -7.47
C ASP A 352 15.78 -20.36 -6.51
N GLY A 353 15.48 -19.75 -5.36
CA GLY A 353 16.48 -19.33 -4.38
C GLY A 353 17.16 -18.00 -4.71
N GLN A 354 16.73 -17.30 -5.75
CA GLN A 354 17.27 -16.00 -6.15
C GLN A 354 16.67 -14.86 -5.31
N ASN A 355 17.51 -13.89 -4.93
CA ASN A 355 17.04 -12.71 -4.22
C ASN A 355 16.18 -11.84 -5.14
N ILE A 356 15.04 -11.38 -4.64
CA ILE A 356 14.12 -10.52 -5.37
C ILE A 356 14.16 -9.12 -4.76
N TYR A 357 14.57 -8.18 -5.59
CA TYR A 357 14.55 -6.75 -5.30
C TYR A 357 13.51 -6.06 -6.17
N ALA A 358 12.89 -5.01 -5.63
CA ALA A 358 12.02 -4.12 -6.39
C ALA A 358 12.47 -2.67 -6.17
N ASP A 359 12.32 -1.81 -7.17
CA ASP A 359 12.60 -0.39 -7.02
C ASP A 359 11.30 0.42 -7.01
N ILE A 360 11.04 1.12 -5.91
CA ILE A 360 9.85 1.96 -5.76
C ILE A 360 9.84 3.07 -6.82
N GLN A 361 10.99 3.52 -7.33
CA GLN A 361 10.99 4.52 -8.40
C GLN A 361 10.36 3.99 -9.70
N SER A 362 10.57 2.70 -10.02
CA SER A 362 9.94 2.03 -11.18
C SER A 362 8.47 1.69 -10.95
N MET A 363 8.06 1.60 -9.68
CA MET A 363 6.71 1.29 -9.21
C MET A 363 6.27 2.38 -8.23
N PRO A 364 5.99 3.61 -8.71
CA PRO A 364 5.98 4.83 -7.89
C PRO A 364 5.03 4.77 -6.70
N HIS A 365 4.02 3.90 -6.76
CA HIS A 365 3.15 3.56 -5.65
C HIS A 365 2.94 2.05 -5.59
N GLY A 366 2.87 1.51 -4.38
CA GLY A 366 2.63 0.09 -4.12
C GLY A 366 1.47 -0.13 -3.13
N LEU A 367 0.75 -1.25 -3.30
CA LEU A 367 -0.30 -1.69 -2.39
C LEU A 367 0.10 -3.03 -1.77
N ILE A 368 0.22 -3.08 -0.44
CA ILE A 368 0.47 -4.32 0.30
C ILE A 368 -0.83 -4.74 1.00
N ALA A 369 -1.39 -5.87 0.59
CA ALA A 369 -2.60 -6.45 1.17
C ALA A 369 -2.33 -7.88 1.65
N GLY A 370 -2.94 -8.26 2.76
CA GLY A 370 -2.82 -9.59 3.32
C GLY A 370 -3.68 -9.76 4.56
N ALA A 371 -4.13 -10.99 4.82
CA ALA A 371 -4.86 -11.33 6.03
C ALA A 371 -3.95 -11.21 7.27
N THR A 372 -4.53 -11.25 8.47
CA THR A 372 -3.75 -11.34 9.71
C THR A 372 -2.81 -12.54 9.67
N ASN A 373 -1.59 -12.39 10.16
CA ASN A 373 -0.55 -13.43 10.14
C ASN A 373 -0.07 -13.89 8.74
N SER A 374 -0.39 -13.15 7.67
CA SER A 374 0.14 -13.42 6.31
C SER A 374 1.58 -12.92 6.09
N GLY A 375 2.16 -12.22 7.07
CA GLY A 375 3.48 -11.59 6.93
C GLY A 375 3.44 -10.14 6.45
N LYS A 376 2.25 -9.51 6.31
CA LYS A 376 2.11 -8.10 5.92
C LYS A 376 3.00 -7.16 6.72
N SER A 377 2.95 -7.24 8.05
CA SER A 377 3.73 -6.35 8.92
C SER A 377 5.24 -6.59 8.81
N VAL A 378 5.65 -7.86 8.66
CA VAL A 378 7.05 -8.22 8.41
C VAL A 378 7.51 -7.61 7.08
N CYS A 379 6.71 -7.71 6.02
CA CYS A 379 6.99 -7.12 4.71
C CYS A 379 7.12 -5.58 4.78
N VAL A 380 6.26 -4.89 5.53
CA VAL A 380 6.40 -3.43 5.74
C VAL A 380 7.73 -3.10 6.43
N ASN A 381 8.11 -3.87 7.44
CA ASN A 381 9.39 -3.69 8.13
C ASN A 381 10.59 -3.95 7.20
N THR A 382 10.56 -5.00 6.37
CA THR A 382 11.65 -5.27 5.42
C THR A 382 11.79 -4.17 4.38
N VAL A 383 10.66 -3.60 3.92
CA VAL A 383 10.65 -2.43 3.02
C VAL A 383 11.30 -1.22 3.70
N LEU A 384 10.87 -0.86 4.91
CA LEU A 384 11.41 0.29 5.64
C LEU A 384 12.91 0.14 5.90
N VAL A 385 13.32 -1.00 6.45
CA VAL A 385 14.72 -1.26 6.77
C VAL A 385 15.60 -1.30 5.51
N SER A 386 15.10 -1.81 4.39
CA SER A 386 15.81 -1.76 3.10
C SER A 386 16.14 -0.33 2.70
N LEU A 387 15.19 0.60 2.88
CA LEU A 387 15.40 2.01 2.58
C LEU A 387 16.40 2.66 3.54
N LEU A 388 16.32 2.36 4.84
CA LEU A 388 17.23 2.91 5.85
C LEU A 388 18.68 2.43 5.69
N LEU A 389 18.89 1.23 5.15
CA LEU A 389 20.23 0.71 4.85
C LEU A 389 20.93 1.47 3.72
N LYS A 390 20.17 2.12 2.84
CA LYS A 390 20.68 2.73 1.60
C LYS A 390 20.68 4.25 1.60
N ASN A 391 19.86 4.89 2.45
CA ASN A 391 19.60 6.32 2.36
C ASN A 391 19.90 7.07 3.67
N THR A 392 20.55 8.22 3.54
CA THR A 392 20.66 9.18 4.65
C THR A 392 19.34 9.93 4.85
N PRO A 393 19.14 10.64 5.98
CA PRO A 393 17.98 11.50 6.17
C PRO A 393 17.84 12.61 5.12
N ASP A 394 18.94 13.02 4.49
CA ASP A 394 18.92 14.06 3.45
C ASP A 394 18.48 13.49 2.09
N ASP A 395 18.78 12.21 1.84
CA ASP A 395 18.36 11.51 0.62
C ASP A 395 16.91 11.01 0.70
N LEU A 396 16.45 10.64 1.90
CA LEU A 396 15.14 10.06 2.14
C LEU A 396 14.45 10.64 3.37
N ARG A 397 13.23 11.12 3.16
CA ARG A 397 12.30 11.53 4.21
C ARG A 397 11.06 10.65 4.21
N LEU A 398 10.57 10.31 5.40
CA LEU A 398 9.45 9.39 5.61
C LEU A 398 8.31 10.04 6.38
N ILE A 399 7.09 9.71 5.99
CA ILE A 399 5.86 9.94 6.78
C ILE A 399 5.28 8.56 7.06
N LEU A 400 5.23 8.18 8.34
CA LEU A 400 4.70 6.90 8.77
C LEU A 400 3.34 7.11 9.44
N ILE A 401 2.35 6.33 9.01
CA ILE A 401 0.97 6.40 9.54
C ILE A 401 0.61 5.02 10.06
N ASP A 402 0.44 4.89 11.37
CA ASP A 402 0.02 3.66 12.04
C ASP A 402 -1.18 3.93 12.96
N PRO A 403 -2.42 3.82 12.43
CA PRO A 403 -3.62 4.09 13.23
C PRO A 403 -3.86 3.06 14.33
N LYS A 404 -3.13 1.92 14.31
CA LYS A 404 -3.27 0.86 15.31
C LYS A 404 -2.17 0.90 16.37
N MET A 405 -1.12 1.72 16.20
CA MET A 405 0.02 1.83 17.12
C MET A 405 0.77 0.52 17.41
N VAL A 406 0.72 -0.45 16.49
CA VAL A 406 1.25 -1.81 16.74
C VAL A 406 2.57 -2.02 16.03
N GLU A 407 2.71 -1.53 14.80
CA GLU A 407 3.75 -1.99 13.88
C GLU A 407 4.85 -0.97 13.70
N LEU A 408 4.50 0.32 13.61
CA LEU A 408 5.46 1.37 13.24
C LEU A 408 5.96 2.22 14.42
N THR A 409 5.35 2.08 15.60
CA THR A 409 5.75 2.78 16.83
C THR A 409 7.26 2.71 17.15
N PRO A 410 7.97 1.59 16.90
CA PRO A 410 9.42 1.52 17.14
C PRO A 410 10.27 2.49 16.29
N TYR A 411 9.71 3.10 15.24
CA TYR A 411 10.43 3.98 14.33
C TYR A 411 10.35 5.47 14.70
N ASN A 412 9.68 5.85 15.80
CA ASN A 412 9.42 7.26 16.16
C ASN A 412 10.65 8.16 16.23
N ASP A 413 11.82 7.61 16.57
CA ASP A 413 13.05 8.36 16.78
C ASP A 413 13.99 8.37 15.55
N LEU A 414 13.50 7.91 14.39
CA LEU A 414 14.31 7.92 13.17
C LEU A 414 14.53 9.34 12.66
N PRO A 415 15.77 9.74 12.35
CA PRO A 415 16.05 11.07 11.80
C PRO A 415 15.44 11.28 10.41
N HIS A 416 15.06 10.22 9.70
CA HIS A 416 14.38 10.28 8.40
C HIS A 416 12.93 10.78 8.50
N LEU A 417 12.31 10.77 9.68
CA LEU A 417 10.91 11.16 9.84
C LEU A 417 10.72 12.67 9.71
N ILE A 418 9.72 13.07 8.92
CA ILE A 418 9.26 14.48 8.86
C ILE A 418 8.41 14.80 10.09
N THR A 419 7.65 13.82 10.55
CA THR A 419 6.81 13.91 11.75
C THR A 419 6.93 12.60 12.54
N PRO A 420 6.69 12.62 13.87
CA PRO A 420 6.48 11.39 14.61
C PRO A 420 5.43 10.50 13.94
N VAL A 421 5.46 9.19 14.23
CA VAL A 421 4.52 8.23 13.64
C VAL A 421 3.09 8.69 13.93
N ILE A 422 2.33 8.89 12.86
CA ILE A 422 1.00 9.47 12.94
C ILE A 422 0.00 8.37 13.28
N THR A 423 -0.74 8.58 14.35
CA THR A 423 -1.73 7.62 14.85
C THR A 423 -3.16 8.12 14.69
N ASP A 424 -3.35 9.44 14.72
CA ASP A 424 -4.65 10.08 14.55
C ASP A 424 -5.01 10.22 13.06
N ALA A 425 -6.26 9.91 12.71
CA ALA A 425 -6.74 9.94 11.33
C ALA A 425 -6.83 11.36 10.74
N LYS A 426 -7.10 12.38 11.57
CA LYS A 426 -7.14 13.78 11.10
C LYS A 426 -5.72 14.27 10.81
N MET A 427 -4.77 13.93 11.68
CA MET A 427 -3.34 14.20 11.45
C MET A 427 -2.84 13.49 10.19
N ALA A 428 -3.29 12.25 9.95
CA ALA A 428 -2.96 11.51 8.72
C ALA A 428 -3.48 12.22 7.47
N ALA A 429 -4.72 12.71 7.49
CA ALA A 429 -5.28 13.50 6.40
C ALA A 429 -4.51 14.81 6.17
N ALA A 430 -4.12 15.50 7.24
CA ALA A 430 -3.30 16.71 7.16
C ALA A 430 -1.92 16.44 6.56
N ALA A 431 -1.26 15.34 6.95
CA ALA A 431 0.04 14.96 6.42
C ALA A 431 -0.02 14.60 4.92
N LEU A 432 -1.09 13.94 4.47
CA LEU A 432 -1.31 13.70 3.04
C LEU A 432 -1.57 15.00 2.27
N GLY A 433 -2.32 15.95 2.86
CA GLY A 433 -2.50 17.29 2.28
C GLY A 433 -1.21 18.10 2.20
N TRP A 434 -0.33 17.96 3.19
CA TRP A 434 1.02 18.51 3.13
C TRP A 434 1.84 17.87 2.01
N ALA A 435 1.77 16.54 1.85
CA ALA A 435 2.50 15.82 0.79
C ALA A 435 2.05 16.27 -0.61
N THR A 436 0.77 16.54 -0.83
CA THR A 436 0.28 17.12 -2.11
C THR A 436 0.79 18.54 -2.33
N THR A 437 0.85 19.36 -1.27
CA THR A 437 1.38 20.73 -1.37
C THR A 437 2.87 20.74 -1.68
N GLU A 438 3.64 19.85 -1.04
CA GLU A 438 5.08 19.67 -1.29
C GLU A 438 5.34 19.17 -2.72
N MET A 439 4.49 18.27 -3.24
CA MET A 439 4.56 17.84 -4.64
C MET A 439 4.39 19.02 -5.61
N ASP A 440 3.39 19.88 -5.40
CA ASP A 440 3.17 21.07 -6.24
C ASP A 440 4.32 22.07 -6.16
N LYS A 441 4.86 22.30 -4.95
CA LYS A 441 6.06 23.12 -4.74
C LYS A 441 7.24 22.57 -5.54
N ARG A 442 7.48 21.26 -5.51
CA ARG A 442 8.54 20.60 -6.29
C ARG A 442 8.34 20.75 -7.79
N TYR A 443 7.12 20.58 -8.30
CA TYR A 443 6.84 20.81 -9.72
C TYR A 443 7.18 22.24 -10.15
N GLN A 444 6.87 23.25 -9.34
CA GLN A 444 7.26 24.64 -9.62
C GLN A 444 8.78 24.82 -9.60
N MET A 445 9.47 24.22 -8.62
CA MET A 445 10.94 24.26 -8.55
C MET A 445 11.60 23.58 -9.76
N PHE A 446 11.06 22.45 -10.21
CA PHE A 446 11.55 21.73 -11.39
C PHE A 446 11.32 22.54 -12.67
N ALA A 447 10.15 23.17 -12.81
CA ALA A 447 9.85 24.05 -13.95
C ALA A 447 10.81 25.25 -14.01
N ASN A 448 11.06 25.91 -12.87
CA ASN A 448 11.95 27.08 -12.80
C ASN A 448 13.42 26.74 -13.08
N SER A 449 13.85 25.54 -12.68
CA SER A 449 15.23 25.04 -12.87
C SER A 449 15.43 24.25 -14.17
N ARG A 450 14.38 24.11 -15.00
CA ARG A 450 14.35 23.27 -16.21
C ARG A 450 14.73 21.81 -15.97
N ALA A 451 14.48 21.31 -14.75
CA ALA A 451 14.62 19.91 -14.41
C ALA A 451 13.35 19.14 -14.77
N ARG A 452 13.48 17.88 -15.21
CA ARG A 452 12.33 17.01 -15.51
C ARG A 452 11.84 16.21 -14.30
N ASP A 453 12.77 15.88 -13.41
CA ASP A 453 12.55 15.04 -12.24
C ASP A 453 13.48 15.48 -11.09
N ILE A 454 13.29 14.85 -9.93
CA ILE A 454 14.07 15.14 -8.72
C ILE A 454 15.56 14.83 -8.89
N ARG A 455 15.93 13.81 -9.66
CA ARG A 455 17.34 13.44 -9.91
C ARG A 455 18.03 14.55 -10.69
N SER A 456 17.41 14.99 -11.79
CA SER A 456 17.87 16.09 -12.62
C SER A 456 17.96 17.40 -11.83
N PHE A 457 16.98 17.66 -10.95
CA PHE A 457 17.00 18.83 -10.07
C PHE A 457 18.19 18.79 -9.11
N ASN A 458 18.37 17.69 -8.41
CA ASN A 458 19.47 17.51 -7.46
C ASN A 458 20.83 17.58 -8.16
N ASP A 459 20.96 17.03 -9.36
CA ASP A 459 22.19 17.13 -10.17
C ASP A 459 22.48 18.58 -10.60
N ASN A 460 21.44 19.35 -10.97
CA ASN A 460 21.58 20.76 -11.29
C ASN A 460 22.03 21.58 -10.07
N VAL A 461 21.49 21.29 -8.88
CA VAL A 461 21.91 21.91 -7.62
C VAL A 461 23.37 21.56 -7.31
N LYS A 462 23.76 20.29 -7.42
CA LYS A 462 25.15 19.83 -7.21
C LYS A 462 26.14 20.50 -8.17
N ARG A 463 25.71 20.80 -9.39
CA ARG A 463 26.51 21.52 -10.41
C ARG A 463 26.51 23.03 -10.24
N GLY A 464 25.76 23.58 -9.28
CA GLY A 464 25.64 25.03 -9.05
C GLY A 464 24.81 25.76 -10.10
N LEU A 465 23.95 25.05 -10.85
CA LEU A 465 23.08 25.64 -11.88
C LEU A 465 21.78 26.23 -11.29
N VAL A 466 21.48 25.93 -10.03
CA VAL A 466 20.34 26.42 -9.26
C VAL A 466 20.88 26.91 -7.92
N ASP A 467 20.49 28.13 -7.52
CA ASP A 467 20.88 28.69 -6.22
C ASP A 467 20.36 27.82 -5.07
N SER A 468 21.25 27.47 -4.14
CA SER A 468 20.98 26.62 -2.98
C SER A 468 19.98 27.22 -1.98
N LYS A 469 19.57 28.49 -2.15
CA LYS A 469 18.56 29.16 -1.30
C LYS A 469 17.18 28.51 -1.33
N TYR A 470 16.93 27.57 -2.25
CA TYR A 470 15.69 26.79 -2.28
C TYR A 470 15.69 25.56 -1.34
N ASN A 471 16.84 25.18 -0.75
CA ASN A 471 16.94 24.04 0.17
C ASN A 471 16.73 24.44 1.65
N GLU A 472 16.75 25.72 1.99
CA GLU A 472 16.49 26.19 3.36
C GLU A 472 15.00 26.54 3.52
N ARG A 473 14.16 25.53 3.80
CA ARG A 473 12.91 25.63 4.59
C ARG A 473 12.13 24.33 4.60
#